data_AF-A0A455ZF46-F1
#
_entry.id   AF-A0A455ZF46-F1
#
_cell.length_a   1.000
_cell.length_b   1.000
_cell.length_c   1.000
_cell.angle_alpha   90.00
_cell.angle_beta   90.00
_cell.angle_gamma   90.00
#
_symmetry.space_group_name_H-M   'P 1'
#
loop_
_entity.id
_entity.type
_entity.pdbx_description
1 polymer ?
#
loop_
_entity_poly.entity_id
_entity_poly.type
_entity_poly.pdbx_seq_one_letter_code
_entity_poly.pdbx_strand_id
1 'polypeptide(L)'
;MKQKIYLSLTDNDIKALKAFVETKGSDDLKSLLKLQIEKEDQDSYIRHNAYLALSDMSGFKTEDFNDNSHLTYDLGLRLYHKRALKNYFQKIVNDLKSEKLITVKECENLEKVKDCLELIKSKL
;
A
#
# COMPACT_ATOMS: atom_id res chain seq x y z
N MET A 1 4.07 -22.18 -20.61
CA MET A 1 2.98 -22.62 -19.71
C MET A 1 3.18 -21.97 -18.34
N LYS A 2 2.27 -21.12 -17.88
CA LYS A 2 2.32 -20.57 -16.50
C LYS A 2 1.57 -21.54 -15.58
N GLN A 3 2.30 -22.40 -14.87
CA GLN A 3 1.72 -23.24 -13.82
C GLN A 3 1.37 -22.36 -12.63
N LYS A 4 0.10 -22.35 -12.23
CA LYS A 4 -0.35 -21.72 -10.98
C LYS A 4 -0.24 -22.77 -9.88
N ILE A 5 0.62 -22.53 -8.89
CA ILE A 5 0.70 -23.34 -7.69
C ILE A 5 -0.31 -22.78 -6.70
N TYR A 6 -1.28 -23.60 -6.30
CA TYR A 6 -2.19 -23.28 -5.20
C TYR A 6 -1.62 -23.87 -3.92
N LEU A 7 -1.19 -22.99 -3.02
CA LEU A 7 -0.73 -23.36 -1.68
C LEU A 7 -1.84 -23.02 -0.69
N SER A 8 -2.37 -24.05 -0.03
CA SER A 8 -3.24 -23.91 1.13
C SER A 8 -2.37 -24.02 2.37
N LEU A 9 -2.27 -22.92 3.11
CA LEU A 9 -1.49 -22.84 4.34
C LEU A 9 -2.44 -22.67 5.52
N THR A 10 -2.18 -23.39 6.60
CA THR A 10 -2.85 -23.16 7.89
C THR A 10 -2.20 -22.00 8.63
N ASP A 11 -2.85 -21.47 9.67
CA ASP A 11 -2.30 -20.36 10.48
C ASP A 11 -0.96 -20.72 11.13
N ASN A 12 -0.77 -22.00 11.47
CA ASN A 12 0.50 -22.50 11.99
C ASN A 12 1.58 -22.54 10.91
N ASP A 13 1.24 -22.89 9.68
CA ASP A 13 2.17 -22.85 8.54
C ASP A 13 2.58 -21.41 8.23
N ILE A 14 1.65 -20.45 8.33
CA ILE A 14 1.95 -19.03 8.19
C ILE A 14 2.90 -18.56 9.29
N LYS A 15 2.68 -18.95 10.55
CA LYS A 15 3.61 -18.64 11.66
C LYS A 15 5.00 -19.24 11.47
N ALA A 16 5.09 -20.49 11.04
CA ALA A 16 6.36 -21.15 10.77
C ALA A 16 7.10 -20.47 9.60
N LEU A 17 6.37 -20.08 8.56
CA LEU A 17 6.90 -19.35 7.41
C LEU A 17 7.42 -17.95 7.81
N LYS A 18 6.68 -17.23 8.66
CA LYS A 18 7.12 -15.94 9.25
C LYS A 18 8.47 -16.08 9.95
N ALA A 19 8.57 -17.02 10.88
CA ALA A 19 9.79 -17.25 11.66
C ALA A 19 10.99 -17.69 10.79
N PHE A 20 10.73 -18.51 9.77
CA PHE A 20 11.75 -18.96 8.82
C PHE A 20 12.31 -17.79 7.98
N VAL A 21 11.44 -16.88 7.55
CA VAL A 21 11.83 -15.74 6.73
C VAL A 21 12.59 -14.67 7.52
N GLU A 22 12.19 -14.40 8.76
CA GLU A 22 12.92 -13.49 9.66
C GLU A 22 14.36 -13.95 9.91
N THR A 23 14.58 -15.26 9.98
CA THR A 23 15.89 -15.85 10.34
C THR A 23 16.76 -16.23 9.14
N LYS A 24 16.18 -16.61 7.99
CA LYS A 24 16.92 -17.20 6.85
C LYS A 24 16.45 -16.80 5.44
N GLY A 25 15.46 -15.91 5.29
CA GLY A 25 14.96 -15.52 3.96
C GLY A 25 15.91 -14.61 3.17
N SER A 26 15.99 -14.79 1.84
CA SER A 26 16.60 -13.79 0.94
C SER A 26 15.78 -12.49 0.96
N ASP A 27 16.39 -11.36 0.65
CA ASP A 27 15.74 -10.05 0.74
C ASP A 27 14.47 -9.94 -0.15
N ASP A 28 14.46 -10.62 -1.29
CA ASP A 28 13.28 -10.75 -2.17
C ASP A 28 12.16 -11.61 -1.57
N LEU A 29 12.48 -12.68 -0.84
CA LEU A 29 11.46 -13.51 -0.20
C LEU A 29 10.89 -12.81 1.04
N LYS A 30 11.74 -12.04 1.74
CA LYS A 30 11.34 -11.15 2.83
C LYS A 30 10.37 -10.08 2.33
N SER A 31 10.64 -9.41 1.22
CA SER A 31 9.75 -8.36 0.68
C SER A 31 8.38 -8.92 0.26
N LEU A 32 8.36 -10.09 -0.40
CA LEU A 32 7.12 -10.75 -0.84
C LEU A 32 6.27 -11.29 0.32
N LEU A 33 6.88 -11.77 1.41
CA LEU A 33 6.15 -12.23 2.60
C LEU A 33 5.78 -11.09 3.55
N LYS A 34 6.55 -10.01 3.59
CA LYS A 34 6.19 -8.79 4.34
C LYS A 34 4.83 -8.27 3.90
N LEU A 35 4.54 -8.26 2.60
CA LEU A 35 3.23 -7.92 2.03
C LEU A 35 2.05 -8.78 2.56
N GLN A 36 2.30 -10.07 2.84
CA GLN A 36 1.28 -10.98 3.37
C GLN A 36 1.13 -10.84 4.90
N ILE A 37 2.22 -10.53 5.60
CA ILE A 37 2.28 -10.32 7.06
C ILE A 37 1.78 -8.92 7.44
N GLU A 38 1.99 -7.91 6.59
CA GLU A 38 1.58 -6.52 6.79
C GLU A 38 0.06 -6.38 6.92
N LYS A 39 -0.76 -7.34 6.48
CA LYS A 39 -2.18 -7.34 6.84
C LYS A 39 -2.43 -7.40 8.36
N GLU A 40 -1.48 -7.86 9.16
CA GLU A 40 -1.55 -7.81 10.63
C GLU A 40 -1.06 -6.47 11.20
N ASP A 41 -0.16 -5.76 10.51
CA ASP A 41 0.24 -4.38 10.83
C ASP A 41 -0.38 -3.41 9.83
N GLN A 42 -1.62 -3.02 10.15
CA GLN A 42 -2.45 -2.15 9.34
C GLN A 42 -1.73 -0.86 8.91
N ASP A 43 -0.88 -0.28 9.77
CA ASP A 43 -0.20 0.98 9.46
C ASP A 43 0.87 0.79 8.40
N SER A 44 1.68 -0.27 8.53
CA SER A 44 2.68 -0.66 7.52
C SER A 44 2.03 -1.03 6.20
N TYR A 45 0.91 -1.77 6.22
CA TYR A 45 0.15 -2.11 5.00
C TYR A 45 -0.36 -0.89 4.26
N ILE A 46 -0.98 0.06 4.98
CA ILE A 46 -1.48 1.31 4.39
C ILE A 46 -0.33 2.08 3.77
N ARG A 47 0.77 2.26 4.51
CA ARG A 47 1.94 2.98 4.04
C ARG A 47 2.50 2.36 2.77
N HIS A 48 2.74 1.05 2.79
CA HIS A 48 3.29 0.34 1.63
C HIS A 48 2.39 0.51 0.39
N ASN A 49 1.10 0.22 0.51
CA ASN A 49 0.19 0.29 -0.63
C ASN A 49 -0.09 1.73 -1.11
N ALA A 50 -0.10 2.71 -0.21
CA ALA A 50 -0.23 4.12 -0.58
C ALA A 50 1.01 4.60 -1.35
N TYR A 51 2.21 4.23 -0.91
CA TYR A 51 3.45 4.53 -1.62
C TYR A 51 3.48 3.87 -3.01
N LEU A 52 3.05 2.61 -3.13
CA LEU A 52 2.92 1.97 -4.44
C LEU A 52 1.94 2.71 -5.37
N ALA A 53 0.78 3.13 -4.86
CA ALA A 53 -0.18 3.89 -5.66
C ALA A 53 0.40 5.23 -6.15
N LEU A 54 1.17 5.91 -5.31
CA LEU A 54 1.83 7.16 -5.65
C LEU A 54 2.97 6.95 -6.64
N SER A 55 3.74 5.88 -6.49
CA SER A 55 4.77 5.45 -7.45
C SER A 55 4.15 5.19 -8.82
N ASP A 56 3.05 4.43 -8.90
CA ASP A 56 2.34 4.15 -10.15
C ASP A 56 1.82 5.41 -10.84
N MET A 57 1.35 6.39 -10.06
CA MET A 57 0.81 7.64 -10.60
C MET A 57 1.88 8.64 -11.04
N SER A 58 3.00 8.68 -10.32
CA SER A 58 4.03 9.70 -10.49
C SER A 58 5.17 9.25 -11.42
N GLY A 59 5.39 7.95 -11.55
CA GLY A 59 6.54 7.36 -12.24
C GLY A 59 7.83 7.37 -11.43
N PHE A 60 7.82 7.90 -10.20
CA PHE A 60 8.94 7.85 -9.26
C PHE A 60 8.94 6.52 -8.50
N LYS A 61 10.12 6.07 -8.05
CA LYS A 61 10.18 4.89 -7.16
C LYS A 61 9.76 5.28 -5.76
N THR A 62 9.29 4.31 -4.98
CA THR A 62 8.89 4.54 -3.58
C THR A 62 10.01 5.04 -2.68
N GLU A 63 11.27 4.82 -3.05
CA GLU A 63 12.44 5.34 -2.32
C GLU A 63 12.74 6.83 -2.61
N ASP A 64 12.20 7.39 -3.69
CA ASP A 64 12.53 8.73 -4.16
C ASP A 64 11.73 9.83 -3.43
N PHE A 65 10.78 9.45 -2.58
CA PHE A 65 9.91 10.38 -1.85
C PHE A 65 9.60 9.91 -0.43
N ASN A 66 9.07 10.82 0.38
CA ASN A 66 8.74 10.56 1.78
C ASN A 66 7.42 11.23 2.18
N ASP A 67 7.00 11.07 3.42
CA ASP A 67 5.72 11.56 3.95
C ASP A 67 5.52 13.08 3.76
N ASN A 68 6.59 13.85 3.74
CA ASN A 68 6.54 15.30 3.58
C ASN A 68 6.57 15.75 2.11
N SER A 69 6.83 14.84 1.17
CA SER A 69 6.85 15.14 -0.25
C SER A 69 5.49 15.65 -0.71
N HIS A 70 5.52 16.73 -1.48
CA HIS A 70 4.36 17.38 -2.04
C HIS A 70 3.92 16.67 -3.33
N LEU A 71 2.66 16.26 -3.40
CA LEU A 71 2.12 15.49 -4.52
C LEU A 71 2.29 16.22 -5.85
N THR A 72 1.98 17.52 -5.90
CA THR A 72 2.14 18.31 -7.12
C THR A 72 3.60 18.65 -7.45
N TYR A 73 4.34 19.22 -6.50
CA TYR A 73 5.66 19.81 -6.78
C TYR A 73 6.79 18.78 -6.81
N ASP A 74 6.74 17.76 -5.95
CA ASP A 74 7.80 16.75 -5.87
C ASP A 74 7.47 15.52 -6.74
N LEU A 75 6.18 15.15 -6.85
CA LEU A 75 5.74 13.95 -7.58
C LEU A 75 5.03 14.25 -8.90
N GLY A 76 4.86 15.52 -9.28
CA GLY A 76 4.21 15.90 -10.54
C GLY A 76 2.71 15.54 -10.63
N LEU A 77 2.06 15.17 -9.52
CA LEU A 77 0.68 14.71 -9.50
C LEU A 77 -0.31 15.86 -9.69
N ARG A 78 -0.72 16.03 -10.94
CA ARG A 78 -1.84 16.90 -11.34
C ARG A 78 -3.20 16.39 -10.85
N LEU A 79 -4.22 17.23 -10.96
CA LEU A 79 -5.58 16.96 -10.49
C LEU A 79 -6.15 15.62 -10.99
N TYR A 80 -5.93 15.26 -12.25
CA TYR A 80 -6.44 13.99 -12.77
C TYR A 80 -5.79 12.76 -12.12
N HIS A 81 -4.50 12.82 -11.75
CA HIS A 81 -3.86 11.75 -10.98
C HIS A 81 -4.49 11.64 -9.59
N LYS A 82 -4.70 12.78 -8.93
CA LYS A 82 -5.37 12.83 -7.63
C LYS A 82 -6.76 12.20 -7.69
N ARG A 83 -7.53 12.47 -8.76
CA ARG A 83 -8.83 11.79 -8.98
C ARG A 83 -8.68 10.28 -9.13
N ALA A 84 -7.64 9.81 -9.81
CA ALA A 84 -7.38 8.38 -10.02
C ALA A 84 -7.01 7.66 -8.71
N LEU A 85 -6.29 8.34 -7.79
CA LEU A 85 -5.91 7.78 -6.48
C LEU A 85 -7.11 7.27 -5.68
N LYS A 86 -8.31 7.84 -5.87
CA LYS A 86 -9.53 7.37 -5.20
C LYS A 86 -9.73 5.86 -5.34
N ASN A 87 -9.49 5.30 -6.53
CA ASN A 87 -9.71 3.87 -6.75
C ASN A 87 -8.64 3.00 -6.07
N TYR A 88 -7.40 3.48 -6.03
CA TYR A 88 -6.31 2.81 -5.32
C TYR A 88 -6.56 2.82 -3.81
N PHE A 89 -6.88 3.98 -3.25
CA PHE A 89 -7.12 4.12 -1.82
C PHE A 89 -8.38 3.38 -1.37
N GLN A 90 -9.45 3.39 -2.16
CA GLN A 90 -10.65 2.60 -1.85
C GLN A 90 -10.34 1.10 -1.81
N LYS A 91 -9.45 0.60 -2.68
CA LYS A 91 -9.02 -0.79 -2.65
C LYS A 91 -8.33 -1.14 -1.32
N ILE A 92 -7.43 -0.27 -0.84
CA ILE A 92 -6.75 -0.46 0.46
C ILE A 92 -7.77 -0.53 1.60
N VAL A 93 -8.74 0.39 1.63
CA VAL A 93 -9.80 0.42 2.65
C VAL A 93 -10.66 -0.85 2.61
N ASN A 94 -11.05 -1.30 1.42
CA ASN A 94 -11.83 -2.52 1.23
C ASN A 94 -11.05 -3.77 1.64
N ASP A 95 -9.76 -3.84 1.32
CA ASP A 95 -8.89 -4.98 1.68
C ASP A 95 -8.73 -5.12 3.20
N LEU A 96 -8.85 -4.00 3.93
CA LEU A 96 -8.87 -3.93 5.39
C LEU A 96 -10.28 -4.05 5.98
N LYS A 97 -11.26 -4.47 5.18
CA LYS A 97 -12.65 -4.77 5.56
C LYS A 97 -13.46 -3.57 6.09
N SER A 98 -13.09 -2.34 5.73
CA SER A 98 -13.93 -1.18 6.03
C SER A 98 -14.90 -0.87 4.88
N GLU A 99 -16.12 -0.46 5.23
CA GLU A 99 -17.17 -0.04 4.29
C GLU A 99 -17.17 1.47 4.03
N LYS A 100 -16.32 2.24 4.72
CA LYS A 100 -16.25 3.70 4.53
C LYS A 100 -15.74 4.03 3.13
N LEU A 101 -16.29 5.09 2.54
CA LEU A 101 -15.96 5.50 1.17
C LEU A 101 -14.96 6.67 1.16
N ILE A 102 -14.03 6.59 0.21
CA ILE A 102 -13.19 7.70 -0.24
C ILE A 102 -13.83 8.34 -1.46
N THR A 103 -14.05 9.65 -1.36
CA THR A 103 -14.58 10.46 -2.45
C THR A 103 -13.47 11.04 -3.32
N VAL A 104 -13.81 11.37 -4.57
CA VAL A 104 -12.87 12.04 -5.47
C VAL A 104 -12.42 13.40 -4.89
N LYS A 105 -13.35 14.14 -4.28
CA LYS A 105 -13.08 15.46 -3.71
C LYS A 105 -12.06 15.41 -2.57
N GLU A 106 -12.13 14.38 -1.72
CA GLU A 106 -11.12 14.15 -0.68
C GLU A 106 -9.73 13.94 -1.29
N CYS A 107 -9.63 13.21 -2.39
CA CYS A 107 -8.35 13.01 -3.08
C CYS A 107 -7.83 14.27 -3.79
N GLU A 108 -8.71 15.10 -4.37
CA GLU A 108 -8.33 16.36 -5.02
C GLU A 108 -7.67 17.34 -4.04
N ASN A 109 -8.09 17.32 -2.77
CA ASN A 109 -7.60 18.19 -1.72
C ASN A 109 -6.26 17.74 -1.09
N LEU A 110 -5.71 16.59 -1.48
CA LEU A 110 -4.46 16.08 -0.92
C LEU A 110 -3.27 16.93 -1.38
N GLU A 111 -2.40 17.35 -0.48
CA GLU A 111 -1.21 18.14 -0.81
C GLU A 111 0.08 17.33 -0.68
N LYS A 112 0.18 16.50 0.36
CA LYS A 112 1.36 15.72 0.70
C LYS A 112 1.08 14.22 0.79
N VAL A 113 2.15 13.42 0.76
CA VAL A 113 2.07 11.97 0.94
C VAL A 113 1.43 11.61 2.28
N LYS A 114 1.77 12.30 3.37
CA LYS A 114 1.15 12.09 4.68
C LYS A 114 -0.37 12.26 4.66
N ASP A 115 -0.89 13.21 3.88
CA ASP A 115 -2.34 13.46 3.79
C ASP A 115 -3.05 12.25 3.16
N CYS A 116 -2.37 11.56 2.22
CA CYS A 116 -2.87 10.33 1.63
C CYS A 116 -2.99 9.22 2.68
N LEU A 117 -1.96 9.07 3.52
CA LEU A 117 -1.94 8.10 4.60
C LEU A 117 -3.04 8.39 5.62
N GLU A 118 -3.16 9.65 6.04
CA GLU A 118 -4.19 10.11 6.98
C GLU A 118 -5.60 9.89 6.42
N LEU A 119 -5.82 10.19 5.13
CA LEU A 119 -7.09 9.94 4.47
C LEU A 119 -7.47 8.47 4.54
N ILE A 120 -6.57 7.55 4.17
CA ILE A 120 -6.85 6.11 4.21
C ILE A 120 -7.15 5.66 5.65
N LYS A 121 -6.32 6.07 6.60
CA LYS A 121 -6.48 5.73 8.03
C LYS A 121 -7.81 6.21 8.60
N SER A 122 -8.28 7.40 8.21
CA SER A 122 -9.57 7.95 8.66
C SER A 122 -10.78 7.10 8.23
N LYS A 123 -10.59 6.25 7.21
CA LYS A 123 -11.62 5.39 6.62
C LYS A 123 -11.58 3.97 7.16
N LEU A 124 -10.77 3.70 8.17
CA LEU A 124 -10.74 2.41 8.88
C LEU A 124 -11.52 2.55 10.21
#